data_AF-A0A177PD14-F1
#
_entry.id   AF-A0A177PD14-F1
#
_cell.length_a   1.000
_cell.length_b   1.000
_cell.length_c   1.000
_cell.angle_alpha   90.00
_cell.angle_beta   90.00
_cell.angle_gamma   90.00
#
_symmetry.space_group_name_H-M   'P 1'
#
loop_
_entity.id
_entity.type
_entity.pdbx_description
1 polymer ?
#
loop_
_entity_poly.entity_id
_entity_poly.type
_entity_poly.pdbx_seq_one_letter_code
_entity_poly.pdbx_strand_id
1 'polypeptide(L)'
;MENLSTTGSEIRDAATAAAFDLDVFDHAAARRDGWVISDCGSYRDGAPRIELQKFDDPEQGPPKFRDDREAWAHVVARARSGSALHIRALDLVDRRERSAIEAAFGPW
;
A
#
# COMPACT_ATOMS: atom_id res chain seq x y z
N MET A 1 -0.64 -16.08 37.61
CA MET A 1 -0.16 -16.88 36.46
C MET A 1 -1.36 -17.72 36.06
N GLU A 2 -1.94 -17.67 34.87
CA GLU A 2 -1.47 -17.49 33.48
C GLU A 2 -2.59 -16.78 32.68
N ASN A 3 -2.34 -15.67 31.98
CA ASN A 3 -1.92 -15.47 30.58
C ASN A 3 -2.95 -15.78 29.45
N LEU A 4 -3.36 -14.68 28.79
CA LEU A 4 -3.54 -14.46 27.34
C LEU A 4 -4.73 -15.10 26.61
N SER A 5 -5.80 -14.29 26.44
CA SER A 5 -6.83 -14.48 25.39
C SER A 5 -7.22 -13.14 24.74
N THR A 6 -6.24 -12.27 24.48
CA THR A 6 -6.48 -10.94 23.89
C THR A 6 -6.22 -10.91 22.37
N THR A 7 -5.50 -11.89 21.82
CA THR A 7 -4.97 -11.82 20.46
C THR A 7 -6.01 -11.99 19.34
N GLY A 8 -7.16 -12.63 19.62
CA GLY A 8 -8.15 -12.96 18.59
C GLY A 8 -9.06 -11.79 18.16
N SER A 9 -9.34 -10.85 19.07
CA SER A 9 -10.19 -9.68 18.76
C SER A 9 -9.37 -8.61 18.03
N GLU A 10 -8.15 -8.34 18.52
CA GLU A 10 -7.27 -7.30 17.98
C GLU A 10 -6.88 -7.55 16.52
N ILE A 11 -6.65 -8.82 16.14
CA ILE A 11 -6.33 -9.18 14.75
C ILE A 11 -7.53 -8.96 13.82
N ARG A 12 -8.75 -9.27 14.29
CA ARG A 12 -9.97 -9.12 13.49
C ARG A 12 -10.36 -7.65 13.33
N ASP A 13 -10.14 -6.85 14.36
CA ASP A 13 -10.36 -5.40 14.33
C ASP A 13 -9.34 -4.70 13.43
N ALA A 14 -8.06 -5.09 13.48
CA ALA A 14 -7.03 -4.53 12.62
C ALA A 14 -7.24 -4.88 11.13
N ALA A 15 -7.65 -6.11 10.82
CA ALA A 15 -7.98 -6.51 9.45
C ALA A 15 -9.21 -5.77 8.91
N THR A 16 -10.22 -5.53 9.76
CA THR A 16 -11.43 -4.78 9.40
C THR A 16 -11.12 -3.30 9.17
N ALA A 17 -10.25 -2.70 9.99
CA ALA A 17 -9.81 -1.32 9.83
C ALA A 17 -8.99 -1.13 8.54
N ALA A 18 -8.04 -2.03 8.26
CA ALA A 18 -7.24 -1.98 7.03
C ALA A 18 -8.11 -2.11 5.77
N ALA A 19 -9.13 -2.98 5.78
CA ALA A 19 -10.08 -3.10 4.68
C ALA A 19 -10.91 -1.81 4.48
N PHE A 20 -11.36 -1.18 5.57
CA PHE A 20 -12.09 0.09 5.50
C PHE A 20 -11.21 1.23 4.95
N ASP A 21 -9.96 1.29 5.37
CA ASP A 21 -9.03 2.32 4.88
C ASP A 21 -8.68 2.16 3.39
N LEU A 22 -8.70 0.93 2.87
CA LEU A 22 -8.57 0.65 1.43
C LEU A 22 -9.80 1.10 0.65
N ASP A 23 -11.02 0.91 1.18
CA ASP A 23 -12.25 1.34 0.50
C ASP A 23 -12.37 2.87 0.40
N VAL A 24 -11.86 3.60 1.39
CA VAL A 24 -11.92 5.07 1.45
C VAL A 24 -10.75 5.73 0.69
N PHE A 25 -9.76 4.96 0.25
CA PHE A 25 -8.62 5.47 -0.52
C PHE A 25 -9.05 5.95 -1.92
N ASP A 26 -8.47 7.07 -2.40
CA ASP A 26 -8.79 7.62 -3.73
C ASP A 26 -8.05 6.86 -4.84
N HIS A 27 -8.57 5.67 -5.14
CA HIS A 27 -8.06 4.79 -6.21
C HIS A 27 -8.08 5.45 -7.59
N ALA A 28 -9.04 6.33 -7.85
CA ALA A 28 -9.15 7.02 -9.13
C ALA A 28 -8.03 8.05 -9.32
N ALA A 29 -7.62 8.75 -8.25
CA ALA A 29 -6.46 9.62 -8.29
C ALA A 29 -5.16 8.84 -8.48
N ALA A 30 -4.95 7.72 -7.76
CA ALA A 30 -3.78 6.87 -7.94
C ALA A 30 -3.65 6.36 -9.38
N ARG A 31 -4.74 5.82 -9.96
CA ARG A 31 -4.75 5.34 -11.36
C ARG A 31 -4.42 6.43 -12.37
N ARG A 32 -5.00 7.63 -12.22
CA ARG A 32 -4.67 8.79 -13.06
C ARG A 32 -3.20 9.21 -12.92
N ASP A 33 -2.62 8.99 -11.75
CA ASP A 33 -1.21 9.27 -11.50
C ASP A 33 -0.27 8.10 -11.89
N GLY A 34 -0.83 6.99 -12.37
CA GLY A 34 -0.13 5.88 -13.02
C GLY A 34 0.23 4.70 -12.12
N TRP A 35 -0.35 4.60 -10.92
CA TRP A 35 -0.06 3.54 -9.95
C TRP A 35 -1.33 3.10 -9.20
N VAL A 36 -1.28 1.99 -8.48
CA VAL A 36 -2.42 1.44 -7.73
C VAL A 36 -1.98 0.92 -6.37
N ILE A 37 -2.93 0.88 -5.42
CA ILE A 37 -2.85 0.03 -4.22
C ILE A 37 -3.74 -1.18 -4.46
N SER A 38 -3.15 -2.37 -4.36
CA SER A 38 -3.84 -3.63 -4.65
C SER A 38 -3.95 -4.46 -3.37
N ASP A 39 -5.16 -4.96 -3.08
CA ASP A 39 -5.33 -6.07 -2.14
C ASP A 39 -5.03 -7.39 -2.87
N CYS A 40 -3.84 -7.92 -2.61
CA CYS A 40 -3.33 -9.16 -3.18
C CYS A 40 -3.65 -10.38 -2.28
N GLY A 41 -4.60 -10.24 -1.36
CA GLY A 41 -5.06 -11.28 -0.44
C GLY A 41 -4.17 -11.40 0.78
N SER A 42 -3.67 -12.61 1.05
CA SER A 42 -2.84 -12.87 2.22
C SER A 42 -1.65 -13.75 1.89
N TYR A 43 -0.55 -13.53 2.60
CA TYR A 43 0.59 -14.43 2.61
C TYR A 43 0.24 -15.78 3.25
N ARG A 44 1.13 -16.77 3.10
CA ARG A 44 0.94 -18.12 3.67
C ARG A 44 0.76 -18.11 5.19
N ASP A 45 1.34 -17.14 5.89
CA ASP A 45 1.20 -16.93 7.33
C ASP A 45 -0.07 -16.16 7.73
N GLY A 46 -0.96 -15.86 6.78
CA GLY A 46 -2.23 -15.19 7.02
C GLY A 46 -2.13 -13.68 7.15
N ALA A 47 -0.93 -13.09 7.04
CA ALA A 47 -0.76 -11.65 7.01
C ALA A 47 -1.35 -11.06 5.71
N PRO A 48 -2.02 -9.90 5.77
CA PRO A 48 -2.55 -9.25 4.57
C PRO A 48 -1.40 -8.86 3.64
N ARG A 49 -1.70 -8.89 2.33
CA ARG A 49 -0.76 -8.56 1.27
C ARG A 49 -1.30 -7.38 0.49
N ILE A 50 -0.85 -6.19 0.84
CA ILE A 50 -1.32 -4.93 0.24
C ILE A 50 -0.11 -4.26 -0.41
N GLU A 51 -0.14 -4.17 -1.73
CA GLU A 51 1.02 -3.80 -2.54
C GLU A 51 0.80 -2.48 -3.29
N LEU A 52 1.89 -1.74 -3.52
CA LEU A 52 1.89 -0.58 -4.40
C LEU A 52 2.49 -0.99 -5.74
N GLN A 53 1.73 -0.85 -6.82
CA GLN A 53 2.16 -1.33 -8.13
C GLN A 53 2.02 -0.24 -9.17
N LYS A 54 2.79 -0.34 -10.26
CA LYS A 54 2.50 0.47 -11.45
C LYS A 54 1.10 0.11 -11.96
N PHE A 55 0.46 1.07 -12.62
CA PHE A 55 -0.81 0.82 -13.29
C PHE A 55 -0.55 0.41 -14.74
N ASP A 56 -0.83 -0.86 -15.04
CA ASP A 56 -0.51 -1.49 -16.34
C ASP A 56 -1.54 -1.26 -17.46
N ASP A 57 -2.80 -0.96 -17.11
CA ASP A 57 -3.90 -0.87 -18.07
C ASP A 57 -4.55 0.54 -18.09
N PRO A 58 -3.82 1.61 -18.42
CA PRO A 58 -4.42 2.93 -18.57
C PRO A 58 -5.36 3.00 -19.78
N GLU A 59 -6.46 3.74 -19.65
CA GLU A 59 -7.43 3.94 -20.74
C GLU A 59 -6.81 4.61 -21.99
N GLN A 60 -5.72 5.36 -21.81
CA GLN A 60 -5.03 6.08 -22.87
C GLN A 60 -3.51 5.96 -22.74
N GLY A 61 -2.87 5.53 -23.83
CA GLY A 61 -1.41 5.45 -23.93
C GLY A 61 -0.79 4.24 -23.21
N PRO A 62 0.54 4.14 -23.20
CA PRO A 62 1.24 3.10 -22.44
C PRO A 62 1.25 3.42 -20.93
N PRO A 63 1.57 2.43 -20.07
CA PRO A 63 1.84 2.66 -18.66
C PRO A 63 2.84 3.79 -18.43
N LYS A 64 2.59 4.61 -17.41
CA LYS A 64 3.44 5.77 -17.06
C LYS A 64 4.80 5.35 -16.51
N PHE A 65 4.85 4.24 -15.77
CA PHE A 65 6.06 3.70 -15.15
C PHE A 65 6.45 2.40 -15.83
N ARG A 66 7.76 2.15 -15.92
CA ARG A 66 8.28 0.92 -16.54
C ARG A 66 8.05 -0.30 -15.66
N ASP A 67 8.25 -0.13 -14.35
CA ASP A 67 8.11 -1.14 -13.33
C ASP A 67 7.56 -0.56 -12.02
N ASP A 68 7.28 -1.44 -11.05
CA ASP A 68 6.77 -1.04 -9.73
C ASP A 68 7.78 -0.17 -8.98
N ARG A 69 9.08 -0.37 -9.21
CA ARG A 69 10.12 0.37 -8.51
C ARG A 69 10.14 1.85 -8.93
N GLU A 70 9.87 2.16 -10.19
CA GLU A 70 9.66 3.54 -10.64
C GLU A 70 8.40 4.16 -10.03
N ALA A 71 7.31 3.39 -9.91
CA ALA A 71 6.09 3.85 -9.23
C ALA A 71 6.36 4.15 -7.74
N TRP A 72 7.08 3.27 -7.04
CA TRP A 72 7.52 3.47 -5.66
C TRP A 72 8.35 4.75 -5.50
N ALA A 73 9.34 4.96 -6.38
CA ALA A 73 10.19 6.15 -6.34
C ALA A 73 9.36 7.44 -6.48
N HIS A 74 8.39 7.45 -7.40
CA HIS A 74 7.46 8.56 -7.59
C HIS A 74 6.61 8.80 -6.35
N VAL A 75 5.97 7.77 -5.80
CA VAL A 75 5.12 7.90 -4.61
C VAL A 75 5.90 8.42 -3.41
N VAL A 76 7.09 7.87 -3.15
CA VAL A 76 7.96 8.34 -2.05
C VAL A 76 8.34 9.81 -2.24
N ALA A 77 8.73 10.23 -3.45
CA ALA A 77 9.07 11.62 -3.72
C ALA A 77 7.88 12.56 -3.50
N ARG A 78 6.68 12.15 -3.91
CA ARG A 78 5.44 12.93 -3.72
C ARG A 78 5.00 12.95 -2.25
N ALA A 79 5.16 11.86 -1.51
CA ALA A 79 4.91 11.83 -0.08
C ALA A 79 5.84 12.79 0.68
N ARG A 80 7.14 12.78 0.38
CA ARG A 80 8.13 13.70 0.96
C ARG A 80 7.87 15.18 0.66
N SER A 81 7.19 15.48 -0.44
CA SER A 81 6.75 16.85 -0.75
C SER A 81 5.41 17.23 -0.10
N GLY A 82 4.86 16.37 0.76
CA GLY A 82 3.66 16.64 1.56
C GLY A 82 2.35 16.23 0.87
N SER A 83 2.39 15.40 -0.16
CA SER A 83 1.17 14.96 -0.84
C SER A 83 0.39 13.94 0.01
N ALA A 84 -0.81 14.34 0.48
CA ALA A 84 -1.67 13.49 1.30
C ALA A 84 -2.03 12.14 0.65
N LEU A 85 -2.35 12.11 -0.65
CA LEU A 85 -2.63 10.87 -1.38
C LEU A 85 -1.49 9.85 -1.26
N HIS A 86 -0.25 10.31 -1.43
CA HIS A 86 0.93 9.46 -1.48
C HIS A 86 1.37 9.02 -0.09
N ILE A 87 1.26 9.91 0.91
CA ILE A 87 1.46 9.54 2.32
C ILE A 87 0.48 8.44 2.71
N ARG A 88 -0.82 8.62 2.41
CA ARG A 88 -1.85 7.63 2.74
C ARG A 88 -1.61 6.29 2.03
N ALA A 89 -1.16 6.29 0.79
CA ALA A 89 -0.79 5.07 0.08
C ALA A 89 0.34 4.31 0.77
N LEU A 90 1.36 5.02 1.23
CA LEU A 90 2.49 4.42 1.94
C LEU A 90 2.14 3.94 3.36
N ASP A 91 1.10 4.51 3.97
CA ASP A 91 0.54 4.01 5.23
C ASP A 91 -0.35 2.77 5.04
N LEU A 92 -0.88 2.55 3.83
CA LEU A 92 -1.76 1.44 3.49
C LEU A 92 -1.01 0.16 3.11
N VAL A 93 0.17 0.26 2.49
CA VAL A 93 0.92 -0.93 2.08
C VAL A 93 1.28 -1.81 3.28
N ASP A 94 1.34 -3.11 3.06
CA ASP A 94 1.66 -4.02 4.15
C ASP A 94 3.11 -3.86 4.62
N ARG A 95 3.41 -4.44 5.78
CA ARG A 95 4.71 -4.28 6.42
C ARG A 95 5.89 -4.74 5.54
N ARG A 96 5.72 -5.79 4.75
CA ARG A 96 6.79 -6.33 3.89
C ARG A 96 7.02 -5.41 2.70
N GLU A 97 5.95 -4.95 2.07
CA GLU A 97 6.00 -3.96 0.98
C GLU A 97 6.65 -2.66 1.46
N ARG A 98 6.20 -2.13 2.62
CA ARG A 98 6.83 -0.99 3.29
C ARG A 98 8.33 -1.19 3.50
N SER A 99 8.73 -2.33 4.03
CA SER A 99 10.15 -2.63 4.29
C SER A 99 10.96 -2.65 2.98
N ALA A 100 10.39 -3.17 1.89
CA ALA A 100 11.03 -3.17 0.58
C ALA A 100 11.20 -1.76 0.00
N ILE A 101 10.17 -0.92 0.12
CA ILE A 101 10.20 0.48 -0.32
C ILE A 101 11.22 1.28 0.51
N GLU A 102 11.20 1.15 1.84
CA GLU A 102 12.14 1.82 2.74
C GLU A 102 13.59 1.38 2.48
N ALA A 103 13.83 0.10 2.20
CA ALA A 103 15.16 -0.39 1.84
C ALA A 103 15.66 0.20 0.51
N ALA A 104 14.76 0.46 -0.44
CA ALA A 104 15.11 1.00 -1.75
C ALA A 104 15.29 2.53 -1.75
N PHE A 105 14.51 3.28 -0.97
CA PHE A 105 14.43 4.74 -1.08
C PHE A 105 14.62 5.49 0.23
N GLY A 106 14.76 4.78 1.36
CA GLY A 106 14.79 5.34 2.72
C GLY A 106 13.40 5.61 3.28
N PRO A 107 13.30 5.95 4.59
CA PRO A 107 12.04 6.36 5.21
C PRO A 107 11.51 7.66 4.58
N TRP A 108 10.21 7.88 4.62
CA TRP A 108 9.53 9.06 4.07
C TRP A 108 8.94 9.97 5.14
#